data_AF-A0A2E4G277-F1
#
_entry.id   AF-A0A2E4G277-F1
#
_cell.length_a   1.000
_cell.length_b   1.000
_cell.length_c   1.000
_cell.angle_alpha   90.00
_cell.angle_beta   90.00
_cell.angle_gamma   90.00
#
_symmetry.space_group_name_H-M   'P 1'
#
loop_
_entity.id
_entity.type
_entity.pdbx_description
1 polymer ?
#
loop_
_entity_poly.entity_id
_entity_poly.type
_entity_poly.pdbx_seq_one_letter_code
_entity_poly.pdbx_strand_id
1 'polypeptide(L)'
;MPLEVILPKIDSIEIEADLLYRYVKAEKEAALHIVQSPQKNLLGVETFTYQRSDSLTTLFIQDSTVVGEVTKDFALLNLNSSKRLRPLNATEKKLFHIRQKSLRLMQDADSLVEPKEGFHYTYAFWPEGEHYKLYALITPAAENSLTFTDASLFMLNSKVEVLSRHDFEHPKPYYRINNTTSADQTVGVFLRIDAPYIYATDVCLFRLYKEHTTLEELNVLSKDNKRSFTYRGQGTEIEIQQ
;
A
#
# COMPACT_ATOMS: atom_id res chain seq x y z
N MET A 1 -0.98 16.06 23.01
CA MET A 1 -0.29 17.13 22.24
C MET A 1 -1.30 18.19 21.80
N PRO A 2 -0.90 19.44 21.53
CA PRO A 2 -1.79 20.46 20.93
C PRO A 2 -2.23 20.08 19.52
N LEU A 3 -3.43 20.51 19.10
CA LEU A 3 -3.95 20.20 17.75
C LEU A 3 -3.06 20.77 16.64
N GLU A 4 -2.47 21.95 16.85
CA GLU A 4 -1.54 22.59 15.90
C GLU A 4 -0.31 21.73 15.55
N VAL A 5 0.09 20.84 16.45
CA VAL A 5 1.20 19.89 16.22
C VAL A 5 0.72 18.59 15.57
N ILE A 6 -0.54 18.22 15.84
CA ILE A 6 -1.15 16.97 15.36
C ILE A 6 -1.61 17.10 13.92
N LEU A 7 -2.28 18.21 13.56
CA LEU A 7 -2.88 18.40 12.25
C LEU A 7 -1.87 18.18 11.11
N PRO A 8 -0.67 18.80 11.10
CA PRO A 8 0.31 18.56 10.04
C PRO A 8 0.78 17.10 9.94
N LYS A 9 0.75 16.35 11.05
CA LYS A 9 1.08 14.92 11.06
C LYS A 9 -0.03 14.09 10.46
N ILE A 10 -1.28 14.45 10.72
CA ILE A 10 -2.45 13.79 10.14
C ILE A 10 -2.52 14.09 8.64
N ASP A 11 -2.35 15.33 8.21
CA ASP A 11 -2.27 15.68 6.78
C ASP A 11 -1.19 14.85 6.06
N SER A 12 -0.02 14.68 6.69
CA SER A 12 1.04 13.85 6.17
C SER A 12 0.66 12.35 6.10
N ILE A 13 -0.10 11.84 7.06
CA ILE A 13 -0.58 10.45 7.07
C ILE A 13 -1.62 10.24 5.97
N GLU A 14 -2.51 11.21 5.73
CA GLU A 14 -3.52 11.14 4.66
C GLU A 14 -2.87 11.11 3.28
N ILE A 15 -1.90 11.99 3.03
CA ILE A 15 -1.14 12.02 1.78
C ILE A 15 -0.40 10.70 1.56
N GLU A 16 0.27 10.20 2.59
CA GLU A 16 1.00 8.94 2.52
C GLU A 16 0.06 7.75 2.28
N ALA A 17 -1.08 7.71 2.98
CA ALA A 17 -2.09 6.67 2.84
C ALA A 17 -2.71 6.65 1.45
N ASP A 18 -2.98 7.83 0.87
CA ASP A 18 -3.50 7.92 -0.50
C ASP A 18 -2.50 7.44 -1.52
N LEU A 19 -1.24 7.87 -1.42
CA LEU A 19 -0.20 7.44 -2.33
C LEU A 19 0.01 5.92 -2.24
N LEU A 20 0.12 5.39 -1.03
CA LEU A 20 0.28 3.96 -0.77
C LEU A 20 -0.91 3.15 -1.33
N TYR A 21 -2.14 3.58 -1.06
CA TYR A 21 -3.35 2.95 -1.60
C TYR A 21 -3.32 2.93 -3.13
N ARG A 22 -3.01 4.07 -3.77
CA ARG A 22 -3.00 4.18 -5.23
C ARG A 22 -1.98 3.24 -5.85
N TYR A 23 -0.76 3.18 -5.31
CA TYR A 23 0.28 2.27 -5.79
C TYR A 23 -0.14 0.81 -5.71
N VAL A 24 -0.64 0.38 -4.55
CA VAL A 24 -1.08 -1.01 -4.36
C VAL A 24 -2.30 -1.33 -5.23
N LYS A 25 -3.29 -0.44 -5.29
CA LYS A 25 -4.52 -0.64 -6.08
C LYS A 25 -4.21 -0.71 -7.58
N ALA A 26 -3.34 0.16 -8.10
CA ALA A 26 -2.96 0.16 -9.51
C ALA A 26 -2.26 -1.15 -9.92
N GLU A 27 -1.38 -1.70 -9.07
CA GLU A 27 -0.72 -2.97 -9.35
C GLU A 27 -1.72 -4.15 -9.33
N LYS A 28 -2.61 -4.20 -8.34
CA LYS A 28 -3.66 -5.22 -8.24
C LYS A 28 -4.64 -5.17 -9.40
N GLU A 29 -5.14 -4.00 -9.75
CA GLU A 29 -6.05 -3.82 -10.88
C GLU A 29 -5.38 -4.14 -12.21
N ALA A 30 -4.09 -3.81 -12.38
CA ALA A 30 -3.33 -4.20 -13.56
C ALA A 30 -3.22 -5.72 -13.68
N ALA A 31 -2.90 -6.42 -12.59
CA ALA A 31 -2.86 -7.88 -12.57
C ALA A 31 -4.22 -8.49 -12.94
N LEU A 32 -5.31 -8.01 -12.32
CA LEU A 32 -6.67 -8.47 -12.60
C LEU A 32 -7.06 -8.23 -14.07
N HIS A 33 -6.74 -7.05 -14.60
CA HIS A 33 -7.00 -6.70 -16.00
C HIS A 33 -6.27 -7.65 -16.96
N ILE A 34 -5.01 -8.00 -16.66
CA ILE A 34 -4.26 -8.99 -17.43
C ILE A 34 -4.91 -10.39 -17.35
N VAL A 35 -5.33 -10.84 -16.15
CA VAL A 35 -6.03 -12.14 -15.96
C VAL A 35 -7.30 -12.23 -16.81
N GLN A 36 -8.02 -11.12 -16.97
CA GLN A 36 -9.27 -11.05 -17.73
C GLN A 36 -9.07 -10.82 -19.23
N SER A 37 -7.88 -10.39 -19.65
CA SER A 37 -7.55 -10.11 -21.05
C SER A 37 -7.03 -11.34 -21.80
N PRO A 38 -6.90 -11.27 -23.15
CA PRO A 38 -6.16 -12.26 -23.94
C PRO A 38 -4.66 -12.35 -23.60
N GLN A 39 -4.13 -11.46 -22.76
CA GLN A 39 -2.71 -11.34 -22.42
C GLN A 39 -2.33 -12.12 -21.15
N LYS A 40 -3.09 -13.16 -20.77
CA LYS A 40 -2.83 -13.96 -19.55
C LYS A 40 -1.43 -14.58 -19.51
N ASN A 41 -0.77 -14.70 -20.66
CA ASN A 41 0.62 -15.13 -20.76
C ASN A 41 1.62 -14.16 -20.09
N LEU A 42 1.18 -12.97 -19.70
CA LEU A 42 1.94 -12.02 -18.90
C LEU A 42 1.84 -12.27 -17.39
N LEU A 43 1.05 -13.26 -16.94
CA LEU A 43 1.02 -13.63 -15.52
C LEU A 43 2.36 -14.25 -15.09
N GLY A 44 2.87 -13.82 -13.94
CA GLY A 44 4.14 -14.30 -13.39
C GLY A 44 5.38 -13.62 -13.97
N VAL A 45 5.24 -12.70 -14.93
CA VAL A 45 6.35 -11.81 -15.31
C VAL A 45 6.55 -10.72 -14.25
N GLU A 46 7.72 -10.12 -14.23
CA GLU A 46 8.04 -9.12 -13.20
C GLU A 46 7.23 -7.84 -13.41
N THR A 47 6.65 -7.31 -12.33
CA THR A 47 5.85 -6.08 -12.35
C THR A 47 6.61 -4.90 -11.77
N PHE A 48 6.38 -3.72 -12.34
CA PHE A 48 6.89 -2.47 -11.80
C PHE A 48 5.87 -1.34 -11.98
N THR A 49 5.36 -0.83 -10.85
CA THR A 49 4.43 0.29 -10.80
C THR A 49 5.17 1.59 -10.51
N TYR A 50 4.92 2.63 -11.29
CA TYR A 50 5.48 3.96 -11.06
C TYR A 50 4.51 5.08 -11.47
N GLN A 51 4.72 6.26 -10.90
CA GLN A 51 3.90 7.43 -11.20
C GLN A 51 4.36 8.12 -12.48
N ARG A 52 3.38 8.43 -13.34
CA ARG A 52 3.54 9.25 -14.52
C ARG A 52 2.48 10.36 -14.51
N SER A 53 2.93 11.55 -14.11
CA SER A 53 2.06 12.70 -13.88
C SER A 53 0.93 12.34 -12.91
N ASP A 54 -0.32 12.38 -13.35
CA ASP A 54 -1.50 12.13 -12.50
C ASP A 54 -1.95 10.65 -12.48
N SER A 55 -1.25 9.80 -13.23
CA SER A 55 -1.57 8.38 -13.39
C SER A 55 -0.49 7.48 -12.79
N LEU A 56 -0.87 6.24 -12.51
CA LEU A 56 0.09 5.17 -12.19
C LEU A 56 0.15 4.18 -13.34
N THR A 57 1.37 3.85 -13.77
CA THR A 57 1.62 2.86 -14.81
C THR A 57 2.31 1.64 -14.22
N THR A 58 1.68 0.48 -14.40
CA THR A 58 2.23 -0.84 -14.09
C THR A 58 2.81 -1.44 -15.36
N LEU A 59 4.12 -1.65 -15.37
CA LEU A 59 4.84 -2.34 -16.43
C LEU A 59 4.92 -3.83 -16.13
N PHE A 60 4.74 -4.65 -17.16
CA PHE A 60 5.02 -6.07 -17.18
C PHE A 60 6.35 -6.27 -17.91
N ILE A 61 7.35 -6.80 -17.24
CA ILE A 61 8.74 -6.82 -17.69
C ILE A 61 9.22 -8.27 -17.80
N GLN A 62 9.79 -8.60 -18.96
CA GLN A 62 10.44 -9.88 -19.22
C GLN A 62 11.80 -9.59 -19.87
N ASP A 63 12.89 -10.11 -19.28
CA ASP A 63 14.25 -9.95 -19.79
C ASP A 63 14.62 -8.48 -20.12
N SER A 64 14.31 -7.57 -19.18
CA SER A 64 14.50 -6.10 -19.33
C SER A 64 13.70 -5.43 -20.46
N THR A 65 12.72 -6.14 -21.02
CA THR A 65 11.80 -5.65 -22.05
C THR A 65 10.42 -5.48 -21.45
N VAL A 66 9.81 -4.31 -21.66
CA VAL A 66 8.39 -4.11 -21.36
C VAL A 66 7.60 -4.94 -22.38
N VAL A 67 6.76 -5.83 -21.87
CA VAL A 67 5.91 -6.74 -22.67
C VAL A 67 4.42 -6.41 -22.55
N GLY A 68 4.06 -5.59 -21.57
CA GLY A 68 2.73 -5.04 -21.37
C GLY A 68 2.76 -3.83 -20.45
N GLU A 69 1.78 -2.95 -20.60
CA GLU A 69 1.60 -1.78 -19.77
C GLU A 69 0.13 -1.62 -19.43
N VAL A 70 -0.16 -1.34 -18.16
CA VAL A 70 -1.49 -0.95 -17.71
C VAL A 70 -1.35 0.36 -16.96
N THR A 71 -2.12 1.37 -17.35
CA THR A 71 -2.15 2.68 -16.70
C THR A 71 -3.50 2.89 -16.04
N LYS A 72 -3.47 3.20 -14.74
CA LYS A 72 -4.63 3.60 -13.95
C LYS A 72 -4.62 5.12 -13.80
N ASP A 73 -5.65 5.76 -14.34
CA ASP A 73 -5.98 7.14 -14.03
C ASP A 73 -6.98 7.17 -12.87
N PHE A 74 -6.58 7.76 -11.74
CA PHE A 74 -7.43 7.84 -10.56
C PHE A 74 -8.45 8.99 -10.63
N ALA A 75 -8.21 10.00 -11.46
CA ALA A 75 -9.16 11.09 -11.68
C ALA A 75 -10.29 10.67 -12.62
N LEU A 76 -9.94 9.93 -13.69
CA LEU A 76 -10.91 9.44 -14.67
C LEU A 76 -11.48 8.05 -14.32
N LEU A 77 -10.99 7.42 -13.25
CA LEU A 77 -11.31 6.06 -12.83
C LEU A 77 -11.17 5.01 -13.95
N ASN A 78 -10.28 5.26 -14.91
CA ASN A 78 -10.12 4.43 -16.10
C ASN A 78 -8.85 3.57 -16.04
N LEU A 79 -8.91 2.42 -16.74
CA LEU A 79 -7.78 1.53 -16.93
C LEU A 79 -7.50 1.43 -18.42
N ASN A 80 -6.27 1.76 -18.81
CA ASN A 80 -5.83 1.66 -20.19
C ASN A 80 -4.70 0.65 -20.27
N SER A 81 -4.85 -0.38 -21.10
CA SER A 81 -3.77 -1.33 -21.38
C SER A 81 -3.21 -1.16 -22.77
N SER A 82 -1.90 -1.36 -22.90
CA SER A 82 -1.25 -1.42 -24.20
C SER A 82 -0.23 -2.54 -24.21
N LYS A 83 -0.15 -3.24 -25.34
CA LYS A 83 0.91 -4.21 -25.60
C LYS A 83 2.01 -3.48 -26.37
N ARG A 84 3.11 -3.17 -25.70
CA ARG A 84 4.24 -2.49 -26.30
C ARG A 84 5.50 -3.26 -25.98
N LEU A 85 6.05 -3.95 -26.97
CA LEU A 85 7.40 -4.50 -26.88
C LEU A 85 8.37 -3.34 -27.02
N ARG A 86 8.96 -2.92 -25.92
CA ARG A 86 9.96 -1.85 -25.92
C ARG A 86 10.96 -2.01 -24.77
N PRO A 87 12.18 -1.48 -24.91
CA PRO A 87 13.05 -1.37 -23.76
C PRO A 87 12.46 -0.41 -22.71
N LEU A 88 12.84 -0.62 -21.46
CA LEU A 88 12.67 0.36 -20.40
C LEU A 88 13.40 1.67 -20.79
N ASN A 89 12.75 2.81 -20.57
CA ASN A 89 13.37 4.12 -20.73
C ASN A 89 14.36 4.40 -19.59
N ALA A 90 15.11 5.51 -19.66
CA ALA A 90 16.15 5.81 -18.66
C ALA A 90 15.61 5.91 -17.22
N THR A 91 14.46 6.54 -17.04
CA THR A 91 13.80 6.68 -15.73
C THR A 91 13.30 5.33 -15.23
N GLU A 92 12.60 4.57 -16.08
CA GLU A 92 12.09 3.25 -15.74
C GLU A 92 13.23 2.30 -15.36
N LYS A 93 14.33 2.27 -16.13
CA LYS A 93 15.53 1.48 -15.82
C LYS A 93 16.09 1.82 -14.45
N LYS A 94 16.24 3.11 -14.15
CA LYS A 94 16.78 3.57 -12.86
C LYS A 94 15.89 3.13 -11.71
N LEU A 95 14.60 3.43 -11.77
CA LEU A 95 13.66 3.12 -10.70
C LEU A 95 13.47 1.61 -10.50
N PHE A 96 13.34 0.87 -11.61
CA PHE A 96 13.21 -0.57 -11.58
C PHE A 96 14.44 -1.25 -10.96
N HIS A 97 15.64 -0.83 -11.36
CA HIS A 97 16.89 -1.34 -10.79
C HIS A 97 17.01 -1.09 -9.28
N ILE A 98 16.64 0.12 -8.83
CA ILE A 98 16.62 0.45 -7.41
C ILE A 98 15.62 -0.45 -6.68
N ARG A 99 14.37 -0.54 -7.17
CA ARG A 99 13.35 -1.43 -6.59
C ARG A 99 13.84 -2.87 -6.49
N GLN A 100 14.40 -3.44 -7.56
CA GLN A 100 14.91 -4.81 -7.57
C GLN A 100 15.98 -5.04 -6.51
N LYS A 101 16.94 -4.11 -6.42
CA LYS A 101 17.98 -4.18 -5.39
C LYS A 101 17.42 -4.06 -3.98
N SER A 102 16.47 -3.16 -3.77
CA SER A 102 15.82 -2.97 -2.47
C SER A 102 15.04 -4.20 -2.04
N LEU A 103 14.32 -4.86 -2.95
CA LEU A 103 13.59 -6.09 -2.66
C LEU A 103 14.54 -7.24 -2.29
N ARG A 104 15.68 -7.39 -2.97
CA ARG A 104 16.69 -8.40 -2.59
C ARG A 104 17.27 -8.14 -1.20
N LEU A 105 17.64 -6.88 -0.93
CA LEU A 105 18.14 -6.48 0.39
C LEU A 105 17.13 -6.79 1.51
N MET A 106 15.83 -6.69 1.22
CA MET A 106 14.76 -7.05 2.15
C MET A 106 14.60 -8.54 2.36
N GLN A 107 14.66 -9.33 1.28
CA GLN A 107 14.58 -10.78 1.36
C GLN A 107 15.76 -11.37 2.16
N ASP A 108 16.92 -10.73 2.08
CA ASP A 108 18.12 -11.11 2.82
C ASP A 108 18.13 -10.56 4.27
N ALA A 109 17.19 -9.68 4.63
CA ALA A 109 17.14 -9.10 5.96
C ALA A 109 16.36 -10.02 6.91
N ASP A 110 17.08 -10.68 7.83
CA ASP A 110 16.56 -11.54 8.92
C ASP A 110 15.50 -10.89 9.84
N SER A 111 15.16 -9.64 9.60
CA SER A 111 14.40 -8.78 10.51
C SER A 111 12.99 -8.48 10.02
N LEU A 112 12.59 -8.95 8.84
CA LEU A 112 11.19 -8.83 8.40
C LEU A 112 10.34 -9.95 9.02
N VAL A 113 9.14 -9.59 9.50
CA VAL A 113 8.20 -10.56 10.09
C VAL A 113 7.61 -11.44 8.99
N GLU A 114 7.99 -12.71 8.93
CA GLU A 114 7.46 -13.61 7.90
C GLU A 114 5.91 -13.65 7.88
N PRO A 115 5.28 -13.50 6.70
CA PRO A 115 3.84 -13.61 6.56
C PRO A 115 3.35 -14.99 7.01
N LYS A 116 2.27 -15.01 7.80
CA LYS A 116 1.58 -16.26 8.15
C LYS A 116 0.97 -16.93 6.91
N GLU A 117 0.67 -18.22 7.03
CA GLU A 117 -0.05 -18.98 6.00
C GLU A 117 -1.32 -18.24 5.53
N GLY A 118 -1.50 -18.16 4.20
CA GLY A 118 -2.60 -17.42 3.58
C GLY A 118 -2.36 -15.91 3.46
N PHE A 119 -1.17 -15.42 3.80
CA PHE A 119 -0.73 -14.03 3.60
C PHE A 119 0.57 -13.99 2.78
N HIS A 120 0.83 -12.85 2.15
CA HIS A 120 2.05 -12.60 1.39
C HIS A 120 2.46 -11.13 1.50
N TYR A 121 3.69 -10.82 1.11
CA TYR A 121 4.11 -9.43 0.97
C TYR A 121 3.54 -8.79 -0.30
N THR A 122 2.89 -7.65 -0.13
CA THR A 122 2.61 -6.67 -1.17
C THR A 122 3.56 -5.51 -1.01
N TYR A 123 4.33 -5.20 -2.05
CA TYR A 123 5.31 -4.12 -2.02
C TYR A 123 4.81 -2.89 -2.76
N ALA A 124 5.06 -1.71 -2.20
CA ALA A 124 4.84 -0.44 -2.89
C ALA A 124 6.12 0.39 -2.85
N PHE A 125 6.52 0.93 -4.01
CA PHE A 125 7.81 1.59 -4.20
C PHE A 125 7.65 2.90 -4.96
N TRP A 126 8.24 3.98 -4.45
CA TRP A 126 8.29 5.25 -5.18
C TRP A 126 9.47 6.13 -4.76
N PRO A 127 9.92 7.05 -5.65
CA PRO A 127 10.88 8.08 -5.30
C PRO A 127 10.24 9.20 -4.45
N GLU A 128 11.00 9.75 -3.50
CA GLU A 128 10.63 10.91 -2.69
C GLU A 128 11.84 11.85 -2.56
N GLY A 129 11.86 12.92 -3.37
CA GLY A 129 13.02 13.80 -3.48
C GLY A 129 14.29 13.03 -3.89
N GLU A 130 15.31 13.06 -3.04
CA GLU A 130 16.58 12.34 -3.23
C GLU A 130 16.57 10.89 -2.66
N HIS A 131 15.43 10.47 -2.11
CA HIS A 131 15.24 9.18 -1.45
C HIS A 131 14.24 8.30 -2.19
N TYR A 132 14.11 7.07 -1.72
CA TYR A 132 13.13 6.10 -2.20
C TYR A 132 12.44 5.45 -1.01
N LYS A 133 11.12 5.33 -1.11
CA LYS A 133 10.28 4.61 -0.16
C LYS A 133 10.03 3.21 -0.69
N LEU A 134 10.22 2.21 0.16
CA LEU A 134 9.76 0.84 -0.07
C LEU A 134 8.94 0.37 1.12
N TYR A 135 7.65 0.18 0.87
CA TYR A 135 6.73 -0.47 1.80
C TYR A 135 6.71 -1.97 1.56
N ALA A 136 6.77 -2.73 2.65
CA ALA A 136 6.44 -4.15 2.69
C ALA A 136 5.17 -4.31 3.53
N LEU A 137 4.03 -4.50 2.86
CA LEU A 137 2.73 -4.72 3.49
C LEU A 137 2.45 -6.22 3.54
N ILE A 138 1.98 -6.74 4.66
CA ILE A 138 1.49 -8.13 4.70
C ILE A 138 0.02 -8.14 4.32
N THR A 139 -0.36 -8.81 3.24
CA THR A 139 -1.75 -8.80 2.74
C THR A 139 -2.32 -10.21 2.61
N PRO A 140 -3.64 -10.41 2.80
CA PRO A 140 -4.30 -11.67 2.50
C PRO A 140 -4.04 -12.13 1.06
N ALA A 141 -3.75 -13.41 0.86
CA ALA A 141 -3.65 -14.02 -0.46
C ALA A 141 -5.01 -14.07 -1.20
N ALA A 142 -6.10 -14.15 -0.44
CA ALA A 142 -7.47 -14.06 -0.96
C ALA A 142 -8.10 -12.73 -0.54
N GLU A 143 -8.62 -11.98 -1.51
CA GLU A 143 -9.31 -10.70 -1.27
C GLU A 143 -10.77 -10.96 -0.86
N ASN A 144 -10.96 -11.40 0.37
CA ASN A 144 -12.29 -11.76 0.88
C ASN A 144 -12.55 -11.26 2.31
N SER A 145 -11.60 -10.54 2.90
CA SER A 145 -11.68 -10.08 4.28
C SER A 145 -10.82 -8.84 4.49
N LEU A 146 -11.29 -7.93 5.33
CA LEU A 146 -10.46 -6.88 5.87
C LEU A 146 -9.59 -7.47 6.99
N THR A 147 -8.28 -7.36 6.84
CA THR A 147 -7.32 -7.80 7.86
C THR A 147 -6.26 -6.74 8.07
N PHE A 148 -6.08 -6.32 9.32
CA PHE A 148 -4.97 -5.47 9.71
C PHE A 148 -3.77 -6.32 10.08
N THR A 149 -2.61 -5.93 9.57
CA THR A 149 -1.38 -6.72 9.58
C THR A 149 -0.20 -5.80 9.75
N ASP A 150 0.92 -6.38 10.19
CA ASP A 150 2.15 -5.63 10.32
C ASP A 150 2.68 -5.22 8.95
N ALA A 151 3.43 -4.14 8.94
CA ALA A 151 4.07 -3.61 7.75
C ALA A 151 5.40 -2.96 8.13
N SER A 152 6.25 -2.77 7.14
CA SER A 152 7.52 -2.06 7.30
C SER A 152 7.71 -1.04 6.19
N LEU A 153 8.23 0.13 6.54
CA LEU A 153 8.69 1.17 5.63
C LEU A 153 10.20 1.27 5.69
N PHE A 154 10.83 1.32 4.52
CA PHE A 154 12.26 1.53 4.38
C PHE A 154 12.50 2.77 3.54
N MET A 155 13.32 3.67 4.08
CA MET A 155 13.85 4.82 3.36
C MET A 155 15.23 4.47 2.83
N LEU A 156 15.44 4.66 1.54
CA LEU A 156 16.66 4.26 0.84
C LEU A 156 17.26 5.46 0.11
N ASN A 157 18.58 5.51 0.00
CA ASN A 157 19.24 6.44 -0.90
C ASN A 157 19.38 5.87 -2.33
N SER A 158 19.93 6.67 -3.25
CA SER A 158 20.20 6.26 -4.64
C SER A 158 21.20 5.12 -4.81
N LYS A 159 21.98 4.80 -3.76
CA LYS A 159 22.89 3.65 -3.71
C LYS A 159 22.23 2.40 -3.13
N VAL A 160 20.94 2.48 -2.77
CA VAL A 160 20.16 1.38 -2.15
C VAL A 160 20.65 1.06 -0.73
N GLU A 161 21.22 2.04 -0.03
CA GLU A 161 21.55 1.92 1.39
C GLU A 161 20.32 2.33 2.22
N VAL A 162 19.98 1.52 3.23
CA VAL A 162 18.86 1.80 4.15
C VAL A 162 19.25 2.97 5.04
N LEU A 163 18.55 4.09 4.90
CA LEU A 163 18.72 5.28 5.72
C LEU A 163 17.92 5.17 7.02
N SER A 164 16.71 4.62 6.93
CA SER A 164 15.86 4.35 8.08
C SER A 164 14.88 3.23 7.78
N ARG A 165 14.41 2.61 8.86
CA ARG A 165 13.34 1.63 8.86
C ARG A 165 12.31 2.02 9.91
N HIS A 166 11.04 1.82 9.59
CA HIS A 166 9.94 1.98 10.52
C HIS A 166 8.99 0.80 10.41
N ASP A 167 8.67 0.18 11.54
CA ASP A 167 7.78 -0.99 11.62
C ASP A 167 6.42 -0.58 12.21
N PHE A 168 5.36 -1.02 11.55
CA PHE A 168 3.97 -0.72 11.91
C PHE A 168 3.35 -1.94 12.58
N GLU A 169 3.65 -2.13 13.87
CA GLU A 169 3.22 -3.30 14.62
C GLU A 169 1.80 -3.16 15.17
N HIS A 170 1.03 -4.26 15.12
CA HIS A 170 -0.31 -4.36 15.67
C HIS A 170 -0.32 -5.29 16.89
N PRO A 171 -1.10 -4.98 17.95
CA PRO A 171 -1.28 -5.90 19.08
C PRO A 171 -1.98 -7.22 18.71
N LYS A 172 -2.79 -7.20 17.64
CA LYS A 172 -3.55 -8.34 17.12
C LYS A 172 -3.43 -8.39 15.59
N PRO A 173 -2.24 -8.65 15.04
CA PRO A 173 -2.08 -8.76 13.60
C PRO A 173 -2.86 -9.99 13.10
N TYR A 174 -3.31 -9.96 11.86
CA TYR A 174 -4.05 -11.05 11.21
C TYR A 174 -5.49 -11.27 11.71
N TYR A 175 -6.06 -10.35 12.50
CA TYR A 175 -7.47 -10.40 12.88
C TYR A 175 -8.36 -10.08 11.67
N ARG A 176 -9.13 -11.07 11.21
CA ARG A 176 -10.05 -10.94 10.07
C ARG A 176 -11.37 -10.35 10.52
N ILE A 177 -11.80 -9.29 9.84
CA ILE A 177 -13.13 -8.72 9.97
C ILE A 177 -13.97 -9.22 8.80
N ASN A 178 -14.83 -10.19 9.10
CA ASN A 178 -15.79 -10.78 8.15
C ASN A 178 -17.21 -10.50 8.64
N ASN A 179 -17.69 -9.28 8.42
CA ASN A 179 -19.05 -8.92 8.83
C ASN A 179 -20.08 -9.24 7.74
N THR A 180 -20.04 -10.44 7.15
CA THR A 180 -21.09 -10.85 6.20
C THR A 180 -22.41 -11.25 6.89
N THR A 181 -22.45 -11.32 8.22
CA THR A 181 -23.60 -11.85 8.98
C THR A 181 -24.14 -10.95 10.11
N SER A 182 -23.46 -9.88 10.51
CA SER A 182 -23.99 -8.92 11.51
C SER A 182 -24.12 -7.53 10.91
N ALA A 183 -25.35 -7.20 10.49
CA ALA A 183 -25.73 -5.92 9.88
C ALA A 183 -25.48 -4.67 10.78
N ASP A 184 -25.05 -4.86 12.02
CA ASP A 184 -25.05 -3.81 13.05
C ASP A 184 -23.66 -3.21 13.35
N GLN A 185 -22.58 -3.71 12.73
CA GLN A 185 -21.24 -3.14 12.93
C GLN A 185 -20.78 -2.36 11.71
N THR A 186 -20.89 -1.03 11.80
CA THR A 186 -20.42 -0.07 10.80
C THR A 186 -19.12 0.63 11.20
N VAL A 187 -18.65 0.46 12.44
CA VAL A 187 -17.42 1.08 12.95
C VAL A 187 -16.47 0.00 13.50
N GLY A 188 -15.24 -0.04 12.98
CA GLY A 188 -14.17 -0.88 13.52
C GLY A 188 -13.31 -0.08 14.49
N VAL A 189 -13.20 -0.49 15.75
CA VAL A 189 -12.38 0.20 16.77
C VAL A 189 -11.07 -0.57 17.02
N PHE A 190 -9.95 0.11 16.86
CA PHE A 190 -8.60 -0.42 17.10
C PHE A 190 -7.89 0.38 18.17
N LEU A 191 -7.20 -0.31 19.08
CA LEU A 191 -6.37 0.33 20.10
C LEU A 191 -4.91 0.33 19.66
N ARG A 192 -4.29 1.51 19.65
CA ARG A 192 -2.85 1.71 19.53
C ARG A 192 -2.26 2.05 20.89
N ILE A 193 -1.37 1.18 21.35
CA ILE A 193 -0.72 1.34 22.66
C ILE A 193 0.53 2.22 22.51
N ASP A 194 1.38 1.91 21.53
CA ASP A 194 2.72 2.50 21.39
C ASP A 194 2.86 3.44 20.18
N ALA A 195 1.72 3.90 19.64
CA ALA A 195 1.68 4.82 18.50
C ALA A 195 0.84 6.07 18.80
N PRO A 196 1.36 7.28 18.54
CA PRO A 196 0.63 8.53 18.78
C PRO A 196 -0.50 8.81 17.77
N TYR A 197 -0.52 8.10 16.64
CA TYR A 197 -1.45 8.33 15.53
C TYR A 197 -1.91 7.01 14.90
N ILE A 198 -2.96 7.08 14.08
CA ILE A 198 -3.31 6.06 13.09
C ILE A 198 -2.18 5.91 12.06
N TYR A 199 -1.97 4.70 11.52
CA TYR A 199 -0.96 4.50 10.48
C TYR A 199 -1.54 4.66 9.08
N ALA A 200 -0.72 5.17 8.16
CA ALA A 200 -1.06 5.23 6.74
C ALA A 200 -1.34 3.84 6.14
N THR A 201 -0.66 2.81 6.66
CA THR A 201 -0.89 1.40 6.28
C THR A 201 -2.28 0.91 6.68
N ASP A 202 -2.82 1.37 7.82
CA ASP A 202 -4.17 1.00 8.27
C ASP A 202 -5.22 1.56 7.32
N VAL A 203 -5.09 2.85 7.00
CA VAL A 203 -5.97 3.53 6.06
C VAL A 203 -5.89 2.88 4.67
N CYS A 204 -4.69 2.55 4.21
CA CYS A 204 -4.48 1.83 2.95
C CYS A 204 -5.19 0.46 2.95
N LEU A 205 -4.95 -0.39 3.95
CA LEU A 205 -5.58 -1.71 4.06
C LEU A 205 -7.10 -1.60 4.16
N PHE A 206 -7.60 -0.63 4.95
CA PHE A 206 -9.03 -0.37 5.04
C PHE A 206 -9.62 -0.01 3.68
N ARG A 207 -9.03 0.92 2.94
CA ARG A 207 -9.49 1.29 1.58
C ARG A 207 -9.40 0.15 0.58
N LEU A 208 -8.36 -0.69 0.67
CA LEU A 208 -8.18 -1.84 -0.23
C LEU A 208 -9.24 -2.91 -0.02
N TYR A 209 -9.68 -3.14 1.23
CA TYR A 209 -10.52 -4.28 1.58
C TYR A 209 -11.90 -3.88 2.13
N LYS A 210 -12.26 -2.60 2.12
CA LYS A 210 -13.57 -2.10 2.60
C LYS A 210 -14.74 -2.80 1.91
N GLU A 211 -14.62 -3.10 0.61
CA GLU A 211 -15.67 -3.79 -0.15
C GLU A 211 -15.99 -5.21 0.36
N HIS A 212 -15.15 -5.77 1.23
CA HIS A 212 -15.34 -7.08 1.86
C HIS A 212 -15.84 -7.01 3.31
N THR A 213 -16.28 -5.85 3.76
CA THR A 213 -16.80 -5.64 5.12
C THR A 213 -17.97 -4.66 5.13
N THR A 214 -18.76 -4.66 6.21
CA THR A 214 -19.84 -3.68 6.46
C THR A 214 -19.32 -2.41 7.15
N LEU A 215 -18.03 -2.36 7.46
CA LEU A 215 -17.43 -1.21 8.13
C LEU A 215 -17.43 0.01 7.21
N GLU A 216 -18.09 1.06 7.65
CA GLU A 216 -18.05 2.37 7.01
C GLU A 216 -16.87 3.20 7.48
N GLU A 217 -16.46 3.00 8.74
CA GLU A 217 -15.44 3.80 9.43
C GLU A 217 -14.40 2.93 10.13
N LEU A 218 -13.16 3.40 10.07
CA LEU A 218 -12.04 2.91 10.85
C LEU A 218 -11.76 3.90 11.98
N ASN A 219 -11.97 3.49 13.22
CA ASN A 219 -11.67 4.28 14.41
C ASN A 219 -10.44 3.72 15.12
N VAL A 220 -9.42 4.56 15.33
CA VAL A 220 -8.17 4.18 15.99
C VAL A 220 -7.98 5.03 17.23
N LEU A 221 -8.03 4.39 18.39
CA LEU A 221 -7.74 5.01 19.68
C LEU A 221 -6.24 4.95 19.95
N SER A 222 -5.57 6.10 19.97
CA SER A 222 -4.18 6.22 20.41
C SER A 222 -4.14 6.49 21.91
N LYS A 223 -3.54 5.55 22.67
CA LYS A 223 -3.32 5.72 24.11
C LYS A 223 -2.29 6.80 24.40
N ASP A 224 -1.22 6.87 23.59
CA ASP A 224 -0.12 7.83 23.77
C ASP A 224 -0.60 9.28 23.56
N ASN A 225 -1.44 9.50 22.54
CA ASN A 225 -1.99 10.82 22.26
C ASN A 225 -3.33 11.10 22.97
N LYS A 226 -3.93 10.07 23.60
CA LYS A 226 -5.24 10.09 24.27
C LYS A 226 -6.33 10.68 23.36
N ARG A 227 -6.37 10.21 22.11
CA ARG A 227 -7.28 10.69 21.06
C ARG A 227 -7.75 9.54 20.20
N SER A 228 -8.91 9.73 19.60
CA SER A 228 -9.42 8.85 18.56
C SER A 228 -9.22 9.50 17.19
N PHE A 229 -8.83 8.69 16.21
CA PHE A 229 -8.67 9.05 14.81
C PHE A 229 -9.68 8.24 14.00
N THR A 230 -10.59 8.91 13.31
CA THR A 230 -11.64 8.25 12.52
C THR A 230 -11.40 8.51 11.04
N TYR A 231 -11.19 7.45 10.27
CA TYR A 231 -11.16 7.51 8.82
C TYR A 231 -12.46 6.93 8.25
N ARG A 232 -13.18 7.72 7.45
CA ARG A 232 -14.42 7.28 6.78
C ARG A 232 -14.09 6.75 5.39
N GLY A 233 -14.54 5.54 5.06
CA GLY A 233 -14.11 4.89 3.82
C GLY A 233 -14.67 5.47 2.52
N GLN A 234 -15.43 6.56 2.55
CA GLN A 234 -15.80 7.35 1.36
C GLN A 234 -15.02 8.69 1.27
N GLY A 235 -14.22 9.04 2.28
CA GLY A 235 -13.47 10.29 2.35
C GLY A 235 -11.96 10.09 2.19
N THR A 236 -11.23 11.19 2.25
CA THR A 236 -9.75 11.22 2.32
C THR A 236 -9.23 11.68 3.67
N GLU A 237 -10.11 12.19 4.51
CA GLU A 237 -9.77 12.89 5.75
C GLU A 237 -9.90 12.00 6.98
N ILE A 238 -9.08 12.28 7.98
CA ILE A 238 -9.04 11.66 9.29
C ILE A 238 -9.57 12.67 10.30
N GLU A 239 -10.73 12.37 10.87
CA GLU A 239 -11.31 13.16 11.95
C GLU A 239 -10.58 12.89 13.28
N ILE A 240 -10.30 13.93 14.04
CA ILE A 240 -9.63 13.84 15.34
C ILE A 240 -10.66 14.12 16.44
N GLN A 241 -10.84 13.17 17.36
CA GLN A 241 -11.73 13.29 18.52
C GLN A 241 -10.92 13.21 19.82
N GLN A 242 -11.30 14.04 20.79
CA GLN A 242 -10.69 14.11 22.13
C GLN A 242 -11.38 13.15 23.11
#